data_AF-A0A543H8C7-F1
#
_entry.id   AF-A0A543H8C7-F1
#
_cell.length_a   1.000
_cell.length_b   1.000
_cell.length_c   1.000
_cell.angle_alpha   90.00
_cell.angle_beta   90.00
_cell.angle_gamma   90.00
#
_symmetry.space_group_name_H-M   'P 1'
#
loop_
_entity.id
_entity.type
_entity.pdbx_description
1 polymer ?
#
loop_
_entity_poly.entity_id
_entity_poly.type
_entity_poly.pdbx_seq_one_letter_code
_entity_poly.pdbx_strand_id
1 'polypeptide(L)'
;MAGNTASGWYPDPMGRFDHRYWDGNGWTEHVSSAGTQAIDPVEATAYEGATAIAPSGGAAEPGTLTDAGGTNSGSAGVLAGASTPLSEAAAHAATMKVNTFNAKRVATELQSEYGVLTREVARLRGILADLGALDMAARQRRIDEQRQTEEALRHQVAELRRQLSELDQQVIVNRDRLVLEEVGLFDFEHPAEASASLATELESLRSQIRQANKLGTAITATSNFTFNNSAAKGRTFVNQMSRIMLRAYNAEAENAVKTVKAGNLASAQKRLSTARDQIAKQGQMIDLTVTDHYHWLRLRELELASRHLQAVAAEKELDRERRAELREQRALEAEIKREKERLEKERAHYLNSIQRLRDSGDAQAADALQAELDRIDAEIAEADYRAANIRAGYVYVISNIGAFGEGVVKIGMTRRLEPMDRIRELGDASVPFTFDVHALFFSDDAVTIEAMLHREFAQQRLNKVNPRREFFRVRPQQVLEALTEHKVSVLEFTTHAAADDFRMSWPSGYSSEPDDTAARAAGPGGPDHLLPSR
;
A
#
# COMPACT_ATOMS: atom_id res chain seq x y z
N MET A 1 13.40 -14.54 24.82
CA MET A 1 12.71 -14.63 26.12
C MET A 1 11.24 -14.83 25.83
N ALA A 2 10.78 -16.08 25.79
CA ALA A 2 9.34 -16.36 25.62
C ALA A 2 8.64 -15.99 26.94
N GLY A 3 7.67 -15.07 26.87
CA GLY A 3 6.92 -14.63 28.04
C GLY A 3 6.03 -15.76 28.54
N ASN A 4 6.40 -16.36 29.66
CA ASN A 4 5.51 -17.23 30.41
C ASN A 4 4.47 -16.32 31.07
N THR A 5 3.21 -16.35 30.61
CA THR A 5 2.13 -15.61 31.24
C THR A 5 1.99 -16.08 32.68
N ALA A 6 2.13 -15.15 33.63
CA ALA A 6 1.95 -15.44 35.05
C ALA A 6 0.51 -15.92 35.31
N SER A 7 0.32 -16.77 36.32
CA SER A 7 -1.02 -17.18 36.72
C SER A 7 -1.81 -15.99 37.26
N GLY A 8 -3.08 -15.86 36.86
CA GLY A 8 -3.88 -14.67 37.15
C GLY A 8 -5.24 -14.63 36.47
N TRP A 9 -6.03 -13.60 36.79
CA TRP A 9 -7.33 -13.33 36.15
C TRP A 9 -7.12 -12.50 34.89
N TYR A 10 -7.66 -12.96 33.78
CA TYR A 10 -7.56 -12.31 32.47
C TYR A 10 -8.93 -12.32 31.79
N PRO A 11 -9.17 -11.48 30.78
CA PRO A 11 -10.44 -11.48 30.03
C PRO A 11 -10.81 -12.88 29.54
N ASP A 12 -12.08 -13.30 29.71
CA ASP A 12 -12.51 -14.65 29.35
C ASP A 12 -12.40 -14.85 27.82
N PRO A 13 -11.54 -15.76 27.33
CA PRO A 13 -11.41 -16.02 25.90
C PRO A 13 -12.69 -16.60 25.27
N MET A 14 -13.60 -17.14 26.08
CA MET A 14 -14.90 -17.65 25.63
C MET A 14 -15.97 -16.56 25.56
N GLY A 15 -15.69 -15.35 26.06
CA GLY A 15 -16.62 -14.21 26.06
C GLY A 15 -17.90 -14.42 26.85
N ARG A 16 -17.96 -15.44 27.73
CA ARG A 16 -19.14 -15.77 28.54
C ARG A 16 -19.16 -15.00 29.86
N PHE A 17 -17.98 -14.65 30.39
CA PHE A 17 -17.81 -13.90 31.65
C PHE A 17 -16.80 -12.76 31.47
N ASP A 18 -16.69 -11.86 32.46
CA ASP A 18 -15.75 -10.74 32.37
C ASP A 18 -14.31 -11.27 32.37
N HIS A 19 -13.96 -12.14 33.33
CA HIS A 19 -12.61 -12.69 33.48
C HIS A 19 -12.64 -14.21 33.71
N ARG A 20 -11.62 -14.92 33.21
CA ARG A 20 -11.33 -16.33 33.50
C ARG A 20 -9.93 -16.45 34.10
N TYR A 21 -9.69 -17.44 34.95
CA TYR A 21 -8.40 -17.63 35.60
C TYR A 21 -7.47 -18.51 34.75
N TRP A 22 -6.25 -18.01 34.49
CA TRP A 22 -5.15 -18.72 33.84
C TRP A 22 -4.18 -19.26 34.90
N ASP A 23 -3.85 -20.54 34.88
CA ASP A 23 -3.00 -21.18 35.89
C ASP A 23 -1.49 -21.15 35.56
N GLY A 24 -1.12 -20.52 34.44
CA GLY A 24 0.24 -20.49 33.91
C GLY A 24 0.47 -21.45 32.74
N ASN A 25 -0.43 -22.41 32.53
CA ASN A 25 -0.32 -23.43 31.48
C ASN A 25 -1.63 -23.64 30.69
N GLY A 26 -2.78 -23.27 31.26
CA GLY A 26 -4.11 -23.39 30.67
C GLY A 26 -5.16 -22.48 31.33
N TRP A 27 -6.29 -22.31 30.63
CA TRP A 27 -7.47 -21.65 31.20
C TRP A 27 -8.21 -22.62 32.10
N THR A 28 -8.60 -22.16 33.29
CA THR A 28 -9.35 -22.97 34.26
C THR A 28 -10.85 -22.70 34.17
N GLU A 29 -11.63 -23.51 34.88
CA GLU A 29 -13.08 -23.35 35.02
C GLU A 29 -13.51 -22.14 35.85
N HIS A 30 -12.57 -21.46 36.52
CA HIS A 30 -12.89 -20.32 37.39
C HIS A 30 -13.13 -19.07 36.56
N VAL A 31 -14.31 -18.49 36.70
CA VAL A 31 -14.74 -17.26 36.02
C VAL A 31 -15.18 -16.21 37.04
N SER A 32 -15.13 -14.94 36.66
CA SER A 32 -15.56 -13.80 37.48
C SER A 32 -16.35 -12.82 36.61
N SER A 33 -17.50 -12.37 37.11
CA SER A 33 -18.22 -11.22 36.54
C SER A 33 -18.71 -10.30 37.65
N ALA A 34 -18.52 -8.99 37.46
CA ALA A 34 -18.86 -7.95 38.44
C ALA A 34 -18.37 -8.25 39.89
N GLY A 35 -17.22 -8.91 40.03
CA GLY A 35 -16.63 -9.26 41.33
C GLY A 35 -17.17 -10.54 41.98
N THR A 36 -18.10 -11.26 41.35
CA THR A 36 -18.60 -12.55 41.83
C THR A 36 -17.92 -13.69 41.07
N GLN A 37 -17.29 -14.62 41.80
CA GLN A 37 -16.64 -15.79 41.22
C GLN A 37 -17.62 -16.95 41.06
N ALA A 38 -17.54 -17.64 39.92
CA ALA A 38 -18.32 -18.83 39.60
C ALA A 38 -17.45 -19.88 38.89
N ILE A 39 -18.01 -21.07 38.70
CA ILE A 39 -17.37 -22.19 37.99
C ILE A 39 -18.13 -22.39 36.68
N ASP A 40 -17.44 -22.21 35.56
CA ASP A 40 -17.92 -22.49 34.19
C ASP A 40 -16.98 -23.54 33.55
N PRO A 41 -17.46 -24.78 33.32
CA PRO A 41 -16.63 -25.86 32.79
C PRO A 41 -15.96 -25.46 31.47
N VAL A 42 -14.65 -25.73 31.37
CA VAL A 42 -13.91 -25.54 30.12
C VAL A 42 -14.27 -26.69 29.18
N GLU A 43 -15.45 -26.62 28.55
CA GLU A 43 -15.79 -27.54 27.47
C GLU A 43 -14.92 -27.23 26.25
N ALA A 44 -14.08 -28.18 25.86
CA ALA A 44 -13.35 -28.15 24.60
C ALA A 44 -14.33 -28.41 23.44
N THR A 45 -15.17 -27.43 23.11
CA THR A 45 -15.98 -27.50 21.89
C THR A 45 -15.11 -27.13 20.71
N ALA A 46 -14.54 -28.17 20.10
CA ALA A 46 -14.11 -28.16 18.72
C ALA A 46 -15.24 -27.68 17.81
N TYR A 47 -14.89 -26.89 16.80
CA TYR A 47 -15.75 -26.64 15.64
C TYR A 47 -16.18 -27.98 15.03
N GLU A 48 -17.47 -28.31 15.11
CA GLU A 48 -18.05 -29.48 14.46
C GLU A 48 -18.32 -29.18 12.97
N GLY A 49 -17.66 -29.95 12.12
CA GLY A 49 -17.86 -30.00 10.68
C GLY A 49 -17.22 -31.24 10.08
N ALA A 50 -17.45 -32.41 10.68
CA ALA A 50 -17.06 -33.70 10.11
C ALA A 50 -17.99 -34.83 10.57
N THR A 51 -18.77 -35.39 9.64
CA THR A 51 -19.34 -36.73 9.80
C THR A 51 -18.27 -37.73 9.35
N ALA A 52 -17.82 -38.58 10.28
CA ALA A 52 -16.81 -39.60 10.03
C ALA A 52 -17.45 -40.95 9.65
N ILE A 53 -16.88 -41.61 8.64
CA ILE A 53 -16.90 -43.07 8.53
C ILE A 53 -15.45 -43.53 8.36
N ALA A 54 -15.01 -44.38 9.28
CA ALA A 54 -13.68 -44.99 9.33
C ALA A 54 -13.51 -46.08 8.25
N PRO A 55 -12.27 -46.42 7.86
CA PRO A 55 -11.98 -47.71 7.25
C PRO A 55 -11.11 -48.58 8.16
N SER A 56 -11.51 -49.83 8.33
CA SER A 56 -10.66 -50.92 8.77
C SER A 56 -10.69 -52.04 7.71
N GLY A 57 -9.50 -52.61 7.44
CA GLY A 57 -9.36 -53.99 6.97
C GLY A 57 -8.93 -54.22 5.52
N GLY A 58 -7.69 -54.70 5.35
CA GLY A 58 -7.46 -55.96 4.63
C GLY A 58 -7.04 -55.93 3.15
N ALA A 59 -5.71 -55.98 2.94
CA ALA A 59 -4.95 -56.80 1.97
C ALA A 59 -5.56 -57.20 0.60
N ALA A 60 -4.88 -56.86 -0.50
CA ALA A 60 -4.25 -57.82 -1.42
C ALA A 60 -3.60 -57.12 -2.64
N GLU A 61 -2.31 -57.45 -2.84
CA GLU A 61 -1.45 -57.56 -4.03
C GLU A 61 -1.51 -56.63 -5.27
N PRO A 62 -0.33 -56.41 -5.92
CA PRO A 62 -0.15 -55.47 -7.01
C PRO A 62 -0.23 -56.14 -8.40
N GLY A 63 -0.97 -55.54 -9.32
CA GLY A 63 -1.06 -55.95 -10.73
C GLY A 63 -0.62 -54.84 -11.69
N THR A 64 0.49 -55.10 -12.38
CA THR A 64 0.80 -54.72 -13.77
C THR A 64 0.81 -53.24 -14.19
N LEU A 65 2.02 -52.72 -14.43
CA LEU A 65 2.28 -51.74 -15.50
C LEU A 65 3.47 -52.22 -16.35
N THR A 66 3.16 -52.52 -17.61
CA THR A 66 4.05 -52.68 -18.77
C THR A 66 4.55 -51.30 -19.25
N ASP A 67 5.86 -51.10 -19.41
CA ASP A 67 6.64 -51.11 -20.68
C ASP A 67 6.36 -49.88 -21.59
N ALA A 68 7.27 -49.14 -22.20
CA ALA A 68 8.68 -49.23 -22.59
C ALA A 68 9.25 -47.78 -22.61
N GLY A 69 10.55 -47.42 -22.65
CA GLY A 69 11.81 -47.99 -23.15
C GLY A 69 12.80 -46.80 -23.21
N GLY A 70 14.13 -46.91 -23.32
CA GLY A 70 15.00 -48.07 -23.42
C GLY A 70 16.48 -47.63 -23.31
N THR A 71 17.35 -48.65 -23.18
CA THR A 71 18.74 -48.78 -23.69
C THR A 71 19.75 -47.64 -23.41
N ASN A 72 20.97 -47.87 -22.92
CA ASN A 72 21.89 -48.94 -23.31
C ASN A 72 23.08 -49.07 -22.31
N SER A 73 23.39 -50.33 -21.96
CA SER A 73 24.69 -50.98 -21.84
C SER A 73 25.91 -50.31 -21.18
N GLY A 74 26.49 -51.04 -20.22
CA GLY A 74 27.83 -50.77 -19.69
C GLY A 74 28.33 -51.81 -18.67
N SER A 75 28.36 -53.09 -19.06
CA SER A 75 29.30 -54.13 -18.59
C SER A 75 29.71 -54.17 -17.10
N ALA A 76 29.15 -55.12 -16.34
CA ALA A 76 29.86 -55.81 -15.27
C ALA A 76 29.71 -57.32 -15.53
N GLY A 77 30.79 -57.91 -16.03
CA GLY A 77 30.86 -59.29 -16.48
C GLY A 77 30.41 -60.24 -15.39
N VAL A 78 29.44 -61.07 -15.77
CA VAL A 78 29.11 -62.32 -15.12
C VAL A 78 30.41 -63.11 -14.92
N LEU A 79 30.81 -63.31 -13.67
CA LEU A 79 31.81 -64.31 -13.28
C LEU A 79 31.20 -65.71 -13.48
N ALA A 80 30.99 -66.08 -14.74
CA ALA A 80 30.79 -67.46 -15.18
C ALA A 80 32.18 -68.01 -15.52
N GLY A 81 32.90 -68.44 -14.49
CA GLY A 81 34.24 -68.98 -14.65
C GLY A 81 34.65 -69.77 -13.41
N ALA A 82 34.69 -71.09 -13.58
CA ALA A 82 35.26 -72.07 -12.66
C ALA A 82 34.51 -72.25 -11.32
N SER A 83 33.39 -72.98 -11.37
CA SER A 83 32.93 -73.78 -10.22
C SER A 83 32.60 -75.21 -10.65
N THR A 84 33.34 -75.71 -11.62
CA THR A 84 33.23 -77.09 -12.13
C THR A 84 34.29 -78.08 -11.63
N PRO A 85 35.29 -77.78 -10.76
CA PRO A 85 36.21 -78.84 -10.33
C PRO A 85 35.75 -79.57 -9.04
N LEU A 86 34.85 -79.00 -8.24
CA LEU A 86 34.52 -79.53 -6.91
C LEU A 86 33.45 -80.63 -6.92
N SER A 87 32.51 -80.61 -7.86
CA SER A 87 31.48 -81.66 -7.98
C SER A 87 32.04 -82.94 -8.60
N GLU A 88 32.96 -82.83 -9.56
CA GLU A 88 33.67 -83.97 -10.16
C GLU A 88 34.70 -84.59 -9.21
N ALA A 89 35.45 -83.78 -8.44
CA ALA A 89 36.39 -84.31 -7.44
C ALA A 89 35.68 -85.04 -6.28
N ALA A 90 34.55 -84.50 -5.78
CA ALA A 90 33.75 -85.15 -4.75
C ALA A 90 33.14 -86.49 -5.23
N ALA A 91 32.73 -86.57 -6.50
CA ALA A 91 32.25 -87.80 -7.12
C ALA A 91 33.38 -88.84 -7.35
N HIS A 92 34.61 -88.39 -7.61
CA HIS A 92 35.79 -89.25 -7.76
C HIS A 92 36.27 -89.83 -6.43
N ALA A 93 36.25 -89.05 -5.35
CA ALA A 93 36.59 -89.52 -4.00
C ALA A 93 35.61 -90.60 -3.48
N ALA A 94 34.32 -90.49 -3.82
CA ALA A 94 33.28 -91.44 -3.39
C ALA A 94 33.38 -92.83 -4.05
N THR A 95 34.14 -92.98 -5.14
CA THR A 95 34.29 -94.25 -5.89
C THR A 95 35.63 -94.94 -5.71
N MET A 96 36.57 -94.34 -4.96
CA MET A 96 37.86 -94.97 -4.66
C MET A 96 37.74 -96.13 -3.66
N LYS A 97 37.95 -97.37 -4.12
CA LYS A 97 38.13 -98.53 -3.22
C LYS A 97 39.50 -98.43 -2.51
N VAL A 98 39.46 -98.17 -1.21
CA VAL A 98 40.64 -98.15 -0.33
C VAL A 98 41.10 -99.57 -0.05
N ASN A 99 42.36 -99.87 -0.35
CA ASN A 99 43.03 -101.13 -0.04
C ASN A 99 44.27 -100.87 0.85
N THR A 100 44.84 -101.92 1.44
CA THR A 100 45.94 -101.81 2.41
C THR A 100 47.23 -101.20 1.82
N PHE A 101 47.39 -101.16 0.50
CA PHE A 101 48.58 -100.62 -0.19
C PHE A 101 48.40 -99.18 -0.69
N ASN A 102 47.17 -98.72 -0.97
CA ASN A 102 46.90 -97.37 -1.51
C ASN A 102 46.43 -96.35 -0.45
N ALA A 103 46.06 -96.82 0.75
CA ALA A 103 45.47 -96.02 1.81
C ALA A 103 46.29 -94.78 2.19
N LYS A 104 47.63 -94.89 2.26
CA LYS A 104 48.51 -93.77 2.61
C LYS A 104 48.47 -92.65 1.57
N ARG A 105 48.46 -93.01 0.27
CA ARG A 105 48.43 -92.04 -0.83
C ARG A 105 47.08 -91.32 -0.90
N VAL A 106 45.99 -92.08 -0.79
CA VAL A 106 44.63 -91.53 -0.77
C VAL A 106 44.42 -90.61 0.44
N ALA A 107 44.94 -90.99 1.61
CA ALA A 107 44.89 -90.14 2.81
C ALA A 107 45.66 -88.83 2.64
N THR A 108 46.86 -88.85 2.04
CA THR A 108 47.63 -87.62 1.77
C THR A 108 46.96 -86.71 0.74
N GLU A 109 46.32 -87.28 -0.28
CA GLU A 109 45.60 -86.55 -1.31
C GLU A 109 44.36 -85.87 -0.72
N LEU A 110 43.53 -86.61 0.02
CA LEU A 110 42.37 -86.07 0.75
C LEU A 110 42.79 -85.00 1.78
N GLN A 111 43.92 -85.17 2.47
CA GLN A 111 44.42 -84.17 3.42
C GLN A 111 44.85 -82.88 2.70
N SER A 112 45.44 -83.00 1.50
CA SER A 112 45.80 -81.86 0.67
C SER A 112 44.55 -81.13 0.15
N GLU A 113 43.54 -81.87 -0.30
CA GLU A 113 42.25 -81.34 -0.74
C GLU A 113 41.49 -80.67 0.40
N TYR A 114 41.46 -81.27 1.59
CA TYR A 114 40.87 -80.66 2.79
C TYR A 114 41.56 -79.34 3.15
N GLY A 115 42.89 -79.28 3.03
CA GLY A 115 43.65 -78.04 3.23
C GLY A 115 43.31 -76.95 2.21
N VAL A 116 43.09 -77.31 0.94
CA VAL A 116 42.64 -76.38 -0.11
C VAL A 116 41.21 -75.91 0.18
N LEU A 117 40.29 -76.83 0.47
CA LEU A 117 38.88 -76.52 0.74
C LEU A 117 38.72 -75.64 1.98
N THR A 118 39.50 -75.89 3.04
CA THR A 118 39.49 -75.07 4.26
C THR A 118 39.93 -73.63 3.97
N ARG A 119 40.94 -73.44 3.12
CA ARG A 119 41.37 -72.10 2.68
C ARG A 119 40.30 -71.41 1.85
N GLU A 120 39.64 -72.12 0.95
CA GLU A 120 38.59 -71.53 0.13
C GLU A 120 37.34 -71.17 0.95
N VAL A 121 36.95 -72.02 1.91
CA VAL A 121 35.86 -71.70 2.85
C VAL A 121 36.21 -70.47 3.70
N ALA A 122 37.46 -70.33 4.16
CA ALA A 122 37.90 -69.14 4.89
C ALA A 122 37.85 -67.88 4.01
N ARG A 123 38.29 -67.97 2.76
CA ARG A 123 38.21 -66.89 1.76
C ARG A 123 36.78 -66.48 1.47
N LEU A 124 35.88 -67.44 1.20
CA LEU A 124 34.46 -67.17 0.93
C LEU A 124 33.77 -66.54 2.15
N ARG A 125 34.07 -66.99 3.37
CA ARG A 125 33.57 -66.36 4.61
C ARG A 125 34.04 -64.91 4.75
N GLY A 126 35.28 -64.60 4.38
CA GLY A 126 35.79 -63.22 4.36
C GLY A 126 35.03 -62.32 3.39
N ILE A 127 34.85 -62.78 2.14
CA ILE A 127 34.08 -62.04 1.13
C ILE A 127 32.63 -61.82 1.58
N LEU A 128 32.01 -62.81 2.22
CA LEU A 128 30.63 -62.70 2.73
C LEU A 128 30.52 -61.66 3.85
N ALA A 129 31.53 -61.59 4.73
CA ALA A 129 31.59 -60.58 5.79
C ALA A 129 31.77 -59.16 5.23
N ASP A 130 32.64 -59.00 4.23
CA ASP A 130 32.87 -57.71 3.57
C ASP A 130 31.60 -57.22 2.83
N LEU A 131 30.91 -58.11 2.13
CA LEU A 131 29.63 -57.80 1.48
C LEU A 131 28.55 -57.42 2.49
N GLY A 132 28.47 -58.11 3.62
CA GLY A 132 27.55 -57.78 4.72
C GLY A 132 27.85 -56.40 5.33
N ALA A 133 29.12 -56.06 5.51
CA ALA A 133 29.53 -54.76 6.02
C ALA A 133 29.19 -53.61 5.05
N LEU A 134 29.37 -53.84 3.73
CA LEU A 134 29.01 -52.87 2.70
C LEU A 134 27.49 -52.63 2.62
N ASP A 135 26.66 -53.67 2.73
CA ASP A 135 25.20 -53.54 2.77
C ASP A 135 24.75 -52.75 4.01
N MET A 136 25.31 -53.06 5.18
CA MET A 136 25.02 -52.30 6.41
C MET A 136 25.42 -50.82 6.30
N ALA A 137 26.57 -50.51 5.69
CA ALA A 137 27.01 -49.13 5.46
C ALA A 137 26.13 -48.39 4.43
N ALA A 138 25.62 -49.09 3.41
CA ALA A 138 24.67 -48.51 2.45
C ALA A 138 23.32 -48.22 3.10
N ARG A 139 22.81 -49.13 3.94
CA ARG A 139 21.57 -48.93 4.72
C ARG A 139 21.71 -47.78 5.70
N GLN A 140 22.84 -47.68 6.41
CA GLN A 140 23.07 -46.60 7.36
C GLN A 140 23.08 -45.22 6.68
N ARG A 141 23.76 -45.10 5.53
CA ARG A 141 23.73 -43.85 4.73
C ARG A 141 22.32 -43.45 4.33
N ARG A 142 21.49 -44.40 3.89
CA ARG A 142 20.10 -44.14 3.51
C ARG A 142 19.25 -43.69 4.70
N ILE A 143 19.48 -44.26 5.89
CA ILE A 143 18.82 -43.82 7.13
C ILE A 143 19.23 -42.40 7.50
N ASP A 144 20.51 -42.07 7.39
CA ASP A 144 21.03 -40.74 7.72
C ASP A 144 20.51 -39.67 6.73
N GLU A 145 20.47 -39.98 5.44
CA GLU A 145 19.84 -39.13 4.41
C GLU A 145 18.35 -38.90 4.72
N GLN A 146 17.60 -39.96 5.04
CA GLN A 146 16.20 -39.84 5.41
C GLN A 146 15.99 -38.97 6.64
N ARG A 147 16.83 -39.11 7.68
CA ARG A 147 16.77 -38.28 8.89
C ARG A 147 17.03 -36.81 8.59
N GLN A 148 18.04 -36.49 7.79
CA GLN A 148 18.32 -35.11 7.37
C GLN A 148 17.14 -34.51 6.61
N THR A 149 16.51 -35.30 5.74
CA THR A 149 15.33 -34.87 4.99
C THR A 149 14.13 -34.60 5.92
N GLU A 150 13.92 -35.48 6.91
CA GLU A 150 12.86 -35.33 7.91
C GLU A 150 13.06 -34.09 8.78
N GLU A 151 14.30 -33.81 9.22
CA GLU A 151 14.64 -32.60 9.96
C GLU A 151 14.41 -31.33 9.13
N ALA A 152 14.84 -31.31 7.87
CA ALA A 152 14.60 -30.19 6.97
C ALA A 152 13.10 -29.92 6.76
N LEU A 153 12.30 -30.98 6.55
CA LEU A 153 10.84 -30.87 6.41
C LEU A 153 10.18 -30.36 7.70
N ARG A 154 10.62 -30.85 8.88
CA ARG A 154 10.13 -30.36 10.17
C ARG A 154 10.39 -28.87 10.36
N HIS A 155 11.58 -28.39 10.00
CA HIS A 155 11.89 -26.96 10.02
C HIS A 155 11.01 -26.15 9.06
N GLN A 156 10.77 -26.65 7.86
CA GLN A 156 9.91 -26.00 6.88
C GLN A 156 8.45 -25.91 7.36
N VAL A 157 7.91 -26.98 7.97
CA VAL A 157 6.56 -26.99 8.55
C VAL A 157 6.45 -25.99 9.71
N ALA A 158 7.47 -25.89 10.56
CA ALA A 158 7.48 -24.93 11.65
C ALA A 158 7.47 -23.47 11.15
N GLU A 159 8.27 -23.16 10.12
CA GLU A 159 8.29 -21.83 9.52
C GLU A 159 6.97 -21.49 8.82
N LEU A 160 6.39 -22.44 8.07
CA LEU A 160 5.07 -22.25 7.45
C LEU A 160 3.97 -22.01 8.48
N ARG A 161 3.99 -22.73 9.61
CA ARG A 161 3.04 -22.50 10.72
C ARG A 161 3.21 -21.12 11.33
N ARG A 162 4.45 -20.66 11.52
CA ARG A 162 4.74 -19.30 12.00
C ARG A 162 4.16 -18.24 11.05
N GLN A 163 4.42 -18.39 9.76
CA GLN A 163 3.91 -17.48 8.73
C GLN A 163 2.37 -17.46 8.69
N LEU A 164 1.73 -18.63 8.83
CA LEU A 164 0.29 -18.75 8.84
C LEU A 164 -0.33 -18.04 10.05
N SER A 165 0.29 -18.16 11.24
CA SER A 165 -0.17 -17.43 12.43
C SER A 165 -0.02 -15.90 12.30
N GLU A 166 1.05 -15.44 11.64
CA GLU A 166 1.29 -14.02 11.39
C GLU A 166 0.27 -13.45 10.40
N LEU A 167 -0.08 -14.21 9.36
CA LEU A 167 -1.12 -13.84 8.41
C LEU A 167 -2.50 -13.78 9.06
N ASP A 168 -2.83 -14.75 9.92
CA ASP A 168 -4.12 -14.81 10.60
C ASP A 168 -4.34 -13.60 11.52
N GLN A 169 -3.29 -13.19 12.25
CA GLN A 169 -3.32 -11.95 13.04
C GLN A 169 -3.58 -10.70 12.17
N GLN A 170 -2.94 -10.61 10.99
CA GLN A 170 -3.17 -9.49 10.06
C GLN A 170 -4.61 -9.46 9.52
N VAL A 171 -5.20 -10.63 9.26
CA VAL A 171 -6.60 -10.73 8.80
C VAL A 171 -7.56 -10.21 9.87
N ILE A 172 -7.35 -10.54 11.14
CA ILE A 172 -8.18 -10.05 12.25
C ILE A 172 -8.14 -8.52 12.33
N VAL A 173 -6.94 -7.93 12.35
CA VAL A 173 -6.77 -6.46 12.42
C VAL A 173 -7.44 -5.76 11.24
N ASN A 174 -7.29 -6.30 10.03
CA ASN A 174 -7.93 -5.73 8.84
C ASN A 174 -9.46 -5.88 8.87
N ARG A 175 -9.97 -6.98 9.42
CA ARG A 175 -11.41 -7.19 9.58
C ARG A 175 -12.01 -6.19 10.58
N ASP A 176 -11.34 -5.96 11.71
CA ASP A 176 -11.78 -4.97 12.69
C ASP A 176 -11.79 -3.55 12.10
N ARG A 177 -10.77 -3.22 11.28
CA ARG A 177 -10.72 -1.98 10.52
C ARG A 177 -11.88 -1.84 9.52
N LEU A 178 -12.19 -2.89 8.76
CA LEU A 178 -13.32 -2.90 7.83
C LEU A 178 -14.67 -2.68 8.54
N VAL A 179 -14.86 -3.30 9.71
CA VAL A 179 -16.06 -3.09 10.52
C VAL A 179 -16.16 -1.64 11.02
N LEU A 180 -15.04 -1.02 11.41
CA LEU A 180 -15.00 0.41 11.78
C LEU A 180 -15.32 1.32 10.59
N GLU A 181 -14.80 1.00 9.40
CA GLU A 181 -15.08 1.72 8.14
C GLU A 181 -16.56 1.59 7.72
N GLU A 182 -17.19 0.42 7.91
CA GLU A 182 -18.63 0.19 7.64
C GLU A 182 -19.55 1.04 8.53
N VAL A 183 -19.11 1.37 9.75
CA VAL A 183 -19.84 2.27 10.68
C VAL A 183 -19.46 3.75 10.45
N GLY A 184 -18.64 4.05 9.44
CA GLY A 184 -18.24 5.40 9.05
C GLY A 184 -17.15 6.03 9.94
N LEU A 185 -16.53 5.24 10.82
CA LEU A 185 -15.34 5.62 11.59
C LEU A 185 -14.10 5.27 10.75
N PHE A 186 -13.76 6.18 9.84
CA PHE A 186 -12.48 6.12 9.15
C PHE A 186 -11.39 6.60 10.10
N ASP A 187 -10.35 5.78 10.32
CA ASP A 187 -9.07 6.25 10.85
C ASP A 187 -8.42 7.14 9.79
N PHE A 188 -8.89 8.40 9.73
CA PHE A 188 -8.27 9.41 8.92
C PHE A 188 -7.02 9.88 9.65
N GLU A 189 -5.87 9.28 9.31
CA GLU A 189 -4.57 9.74 9.80
C GLU A 189 -4.46 11.24 9.52
N HIS A 190 -4.45 12.05 10.57
CA HIS A 190 -4.30 13.48 10.39
C HIS A 190 -2.93 13.75 9.75
N PRO A 191 -2.81 14.62 8.72
CA PRO A 191 -1.53 14.87 8.05
C PRO A 191 -0.38 15.24 8.99
N ALA A 192 -0.68 15.84 10.16
CA ALA A 192 0.31 16.13 11.20
C ALA A 192 0.83 14.87 11.94
N GLU A 193 -0.01 13.87 12.20
CA GLU A 193 0.40 12.60 12.82
C GLU A 193 1.21 11.76 11.83
N ALA A 194 0.77 11.73 10.57
CA ALA A 194 1.53 11.16 9.46
C ALA A 194 2.89 11.86 9.28
N SER A 195 2.93 13.21 9.38
CA SER A 195 4.18 13.96 9.28
C SER A 195 5.17 13.63 10.42
N ALA A 196 4.67 13.52 11.66
CA ALA A 196 5.49 13.23 12.84
C ALA A 196 6.05 11.80 12.85
N SER A 197 5.22 10.81 12.49
CA SER A 197 5.65 9.41 12.34
C SER A 197 6.69 9.26 11.23
N LEU A 198 6.44 9.85 10.06
CA LEU A 198 7.39 9.87 8.94
C LEU A 198 8.73 10.54 9.31
N ALA A 199 8.71 11.60 10.12
CA ALA A 199 9.93 12.25 10.59
C ALA A 199 10.76 11.33 11.53
N THR A 200 10.09 10.56 12.38
CA THR A 200 10.74 9.60 13.29
C THR A 200 11.32 8.42 12.51
N GLU A 201 10.59 7.88 11.54
CA GLU A 201 11.11 6.86 10.62
C GLU A 201 12.33 7.37 9.84
N LEU A 202 12.28 8.61 9.34
CA LEU A 202 13.38 9.22 8.61
C LEU A 202 14.64 9.35 9.49
N GLU A 203 14.50 9.71 10.77
CA GLU A 203 15.64 9.81 11.68
C GLU A 203 16.23 8.43 12.01
N SER A 204 15.38 7.41 12.22
CA SER A 204 15.83 6.02 12.38
C SER A 204 16.62 5.54 11.15
N LEU A 205 16.11 5.81 9.95
CA LEU A 205 16.76 5.44 8.70
C LEU A 205 18.09 6.19 8.51
N ARG A 206 18.14 7.49 8.82
CA ARG A 206 19.38 8.29 8.81
C ARG A 206 20.41 7.74 9.79
N SER A 207 19.98 7.22 10.93
CA SER A 207 20.86 6.51 11.87
C SER A 207 21.48 5.26 11.24
N GLN A 208 20.67 4.43 10.59
CA GLN A 208 21.14 3.22 9.88
C GLN A 208 22.13 3.57 8.76
N ILE A 209 21.83 4.61 7.96
CA ILE A 209 22.72 5.13 6.92
C ILE A 209 24.06 5.58 7.53
N ARG A 210 24.04 6.35 8.64
CA ARG A 210 25.26 6.76 9.34
C ARG A 210 26.06 5.57 9.84
N GLN A 211 25.40 4.55 10.39
CA GLN A 211 26.04 3.34 10.88
C GLN A 211 26.70 2.55 9.74
N ALA A 212 26.03 2.39 8.59
CA ALA A 212 26.60 1.70 7.43
C ALA A 212 27.86 2.41 6.89
N ASN A 213 27.87 3.75 6.86
CA ASN A 213 29.06 4.52 6.51
C ASN A 213 30.18 4.35 7.54
N LYS A 214 29.85 4.35 8.84
CA LYS A 214 30.83 4.21 9.94
C LYS A 214 31.47 2.82 9.96
N LEU A 215 30.70 1.77 9.73
CA LEU A 215 31.15 0.38 9.70
C LEU A 215 31.83 0.00 8.37
N GLY A 216 31.72 0.85 7.35
CA GLY A 216 32.31 0.59 6.04
C GLY A 216 31.55 -0.45 5.20
N THR A 217 30.29 -0.74 5.53
CA THR A 217 29.45 -1.73 4.81
C THR A 217 28.71 -1.13 3.61
N ALA A 218 28.84 0.18 3.39
CA ALA A 218 28.16 0.92 2.31
C ALA A 218 28.72 0.64 0.90
N ILE A 219 30.01 0.28 0.79
CA ILE A 219 30.67 -0.08 -0.45
C ILE A 219 31.48 -1.36 -0.24
N THR A 220 31.45 -2.22 -1.26
CA THR A 220 32.32 -3.39 -1.34
C THR A 220 33.35 -3.18 -2.45
N ALA A 221 34.54 -3.73 -2.27
CA ALA A 221 35.62 -3.71 -3.26
C ALA A 221 36.57 -4.90 -3.01
N THR A 222 37.29 -5.32 -4.04
CA THR A 222 38.24 -6.43 -4.01
C THR A 222 39.39 -6.16 -3.04
N SER A 223 39.67 -7.11 -2.14
CA SER A 223 40.72 -7.04 -1.13
C SER A 223 42.11 -7.48 -1.63
N ASN A 224 42.16 -8.26 -2.71
CA ASN A 224 43.37 -8.89 -3.24
C ASN A 224 44.05 -8.10 -4.38
N PHE A 225 43.65 -6.84 -4.60
CA PHE A 225 44.23 -6.01 -5.64
C PHE A 225 45.68 -5.62 -5.31
N THR A 226 46.58 -5.75 -6.29
CA THR A 226 47.98 -5.34 -6.15
C THR A 226 48.27 -4.17 -7.09
N PHE A 227 49.06 -3.20 -6.62
CA PHE A 227 49.46 -2.03 -7.41
C PHE A 227 50.98 -1.95 -7.42
N ASN A 228 51.59 -1.94 -8.61
CA ASN A 228 53.06 -2.00 -8.78
C ASN A 228 53.68 -3.15 -7.97
N ASN A 229 53.14 -4.37 -8.09
CA ASN A 229 53.56 -5.57 -7.35
C ASN A 229 53.50 -5.44 -5.81
N SER A 230 52.75 -4.47 -5.28
CA SER A 230 52.57 -4.28 -3.84
C SER A 230 51.11 -4.38 -3.44
N ALA A 231 50.79 -5.39 -2.62
CA ALA A 231 49.47 -5.55 -2.00
C ALA A 231 49.16 -4.43 -1.00
N ALA A 232 50.18 -3.85 -0.33
CA ALA A 232 49.99 -2.72 0.56
C ALA A 232 49.54 -1.46 -0.21
N LYS A 233 50.21 -1.15 -1.32
CA LYS A 233 49.85 -0.01 -2.19
C LYS A 233 48.48 -0.22 -2.87
N GLY A 234 48.16 -1.45 -3.25
CA GLY A 234 46.84 -1.82 -3.78
C GLY A 234 45.71 -1.54 -2.78
N ARG A 235 45.85 -1.99 -1.53
CA ARG A 235 44.88 -1.72 -0.46
C ARG A 235 44.68 -0.21 -0.20
N THR A 236 45.75 0.58 -0.19
CA THR A 236 45.63 2.04 -0.03
C THR A 236 44.88 2.68 -1.19
N PHE A 237 45.15 2.25 -2.42
CA PHE A 237 44.47 2.75 -3.62
C PHE A 237 42.98 2.42 -3.60
N VAL A 238 42.62 1.16 -3.34
CA VAL A 238 41.23 0.71 -3.23
C VAL A 238 40.49 1.51 -2.14
N ASN A 239 41.08 1.66 -0.95
CA ASN A 239 40.46 2.43 0.14
C ASN A 239 40.23 3.91 -0.22
N GLN A 240 41.18 4.53 -0.92
CA GLN A 240 41.04 5.92 -1.36
C GLN A 240 39.96 6.07 -2.43
N MET A 241 39.93 5.17 -3.41
CA MET A 241 38.92 5.16 -4.47
C MET A 241 37.52 4.91 -3.91
N SER A 242 37.36 3.90 -3.05
CA SER A 242 36.08 3.61 -2.35
C SER A 242 35.57 4.81 -1.57
N ARG A 243 36.45 5.56 -0.89
CA ARG A 243 36.05 6.77 -0.16
C ARG A 243 35.59 7.90 -1.08
N ILE A 244 36.25 8.10 -2.22
CA ILE A 244 35.88 9.14 -3.20
C ILE A 244 34.55 8.80 -3.86
N MET A 245 34.39 7.55 -4.33
CA MET A 245 33.16 7.08 -4.98
C MET A 245 31.97 7.10 -4.02
N LEU A 246 32.13 6.65 -2.77
CA LEU A 246 31.08 6.74 -1.74
C LEU A 246 30.66 8.19 -1.48
N ARG A 247 31.62 9.12 -1.44
CA ARG A 247 31.33 10.54 -1.26
C ARG A 247 30.53 11.09 -2.44
N ALA A 248 30.90 10.74 -3.67
CA ALA A 248 30.16 11.15 -4.86
C ALA A 248 28.71 10.61 -4.86
N TYR A 249 28.55 9.32 -4.53
CA TYR A 249 27.23 8.69 -4.37
C TYR A 249 26.38 9.38 -3.29
N ASN A 250 26.96 9.63 -2.12
CA ASN A 250 26.27 10.28 -1.02
C ASN A 250 25.87 11.72 -1.36
N ALA A 251 26.70 12.46 -2.09
CA ALA A 251 26.37 13.80 -2.55
C ALA A 251 25.17 13.79 -3.52
N GLU A 252 25.12 12.81 -4.43
CA GLU A 252 23.97 12.63 -5.33
C GLU A 252 22.70 12.27 -4.55
N ALA A 253 22.80 11.36 -3.57
CA ALA A 253 21.69 10.99 -2.70
C ALA A 253 21.15 12.20 -1.92
N GLU A 254 22.03 13.00 -1.31
CA GLU A 254 21.64 14.22 -0.58
C GLU A 254 20.98 15.26 -1.49
N ASN A 255 21.50 15.44 -2.72
CA ASN A 255 20.89 16.32 -3.70
C ASN A 255 19.50 15.82 -4.13
N ALA A 256 19.36 14.51 -4.35
CA ALA A 256 18.07 13.89 -4.65
C ALA A 256 17.06 14.09 -3.51
N VAL A 257 17.47 13.94 -2.24
CA VAL A 257 16.60 14.20 -1.08
C VAL A 257 16.19 15.67 -0.98
N LYS A 258 17.09 16.62 -1.30
CA LYS A 258 16.76 18.05 -1.28
C LYS A 258 15.82 18.47 -2.43
N THR A 259 15.91 17.79 -3.57
CA THR A 259 15.19 18.16 -4.80
C THR A 259 13.92 17.35 -5.02
N VAL A 260 13.69 16.27 -4.26
CA VAL A 260 12.48 15.45 -4.37
C VAL A 260 11.26 16.29 -3.97
N LYS A 261 10.40 16.54 -4.94
CA LYS A 261 9.08 17.18 -4.75
C LYS A 261 8.01 16.09 -4.80
N ALA A 262 6.81 16.44 -4.34
CA ALA A 262 5.61 15.61 -4.27
C ALA A 262 5.19 14.82 -5.54
N GLY A 263 5.87 14.96 -6.68
CA GLY A 263 5.61 14.19 -7.90
C GLY A 263 6.85 13.69 -8.64
N ASN A 264 8.07 13.89 -8.11
CA ASN A 264 9.32 13.56 -8.82
C ASN A 264 10.12 12.41 -8.19
N LEU A 265 9.47 11.56 -7.39
CA LEU A 265 10.14 10.46 -6.69
C LEU A 265 10.80 9.48 -7.67
N ALA A 266 10.05 9.03 -8.68
CA ALA A 266 10.54 8.04 -9.64
C ALA A 266 11.80 8.50 -10.39
N SER A 267 11.84 9.77 -10.84
CA SER A 267 13.03 10.28 -11.53
C SER A 267 14.22 10.45 -10.59
N ALA A 268 13.98 10.82 -9.32
CA ALA A 268 15.03 10.91 -8.31
C ALA A 268 15.63 9.53 -7.99
N GLN A 269 14.78 8.51 -7.81
CA GLN A 269 15.20 7.12 -7.61
C GLN A 269 15.99 6.58 -8.81
N LYS A 270 15.51 6.86 -10.04
CA LYS A 270 16.22 6.47 -11.27
C LYS A 270 17.60 7.11 -11.34
N ARG A 271 17.72 8.41 -11.05
CA ARG A 271 19.00 9.13 -11.06
C ARG A 271 19.99 8.55 -10.06
N LEU A 272 19.55 8.26 -8.84
CA LEU A 272 20.39 7.65 -7.81
C LEU A 272 20.84 6.23 -8.21
N SER A 273 19.95 5.45 -8.83
CA SER A 273 20.28 4.11 -9.35
C SER A 273 21.32 4.19 -10.47
N THR A 274 21.16 5.14 -11.41
CA THR A 274 22.17 5.39 -12.45
C THR A 274 23.52 5.81 -11.87
N ALA A 275 23.54 6.61 -10.78
CA ALA A 275 24.78 6.96 -10.11
C ALA A 275 25.49 5.74 -9.50
N ARG A 276 24.73 4.79 -8.93
CA ARG A 276 25.26 3.50 -8.46
C ARG A 276 25.88 2.71 -9.61
N ASP A 277 25.17 2.59 -10.73
CA ASP A 277 25.64 1.83 -11.90
C ASP A 277 26.91 2.44 -12.49
N GLN A 278 26.97 3.77 -12.54
CA GLN A 278 28.15 4.49 -13.02
C GLN A 278 29.37 4.26 -12.13
N ILE A 279 29.18 4.20 -10.82
CA ILE A 279 30.24 3.85 -9.86
C ILE A 279 30.73 2.42 -10.09
N ALA A 280 29.81 1.46 -10.25
CA ALA A 280 30.17 0.07 -10.55
C ALA A 280 30.98 -0.03 -11.85
N LYS A 281 30.56 0.69 -12.89
CA LYS A 281 31.25 0.76 -14.18
C LYS A 281 32.66 1.36 -14.06
N GLN A 282 32.82 2.44 -13.30
CA GLN A 282 34.13 3.07 -13.06
C GLN A 282 35.02 2.26 -12.11
N GLY A 283 34.40 1.44 -11.26
CA GLY A 283 35.03 0.58 -10.27
C GLY A 283 35.37 -0.83 -10.74
N GLN A 284 35.14 -1.16 -12.02
CA GLN A 284 35.18 -2.54 -12.53
C GLN A 284 36.49 -3.28 -12.26
N MET A 285 37.65 -2.59 -12.34
CA MET A 285 38.96 -3.22 -12.11
C MET A 285 39.17 -3.70 -10.67
N ILE A 286 38.43 -3.15 -9.72
CA ILE A 286 38.54 -3.46 -8.30
C ILE A 286 37.22 -4.01 -7.74
N ASP A 287 36.28 -4.40 -8.61
CA ASP A 287 34.93 -4.85 -8.26
C ASP A 287 34.26 -3.93 -7.22
N LEU A 288 34.38 -2.62 -7.43
CA LEU A 288 33.85 -1.62 -6.49
C LEU A 288 32.38 -1.40 -6.78
N THR A 289 31.53 -1.71 -5.81
CA THR A 289 30.08 -1.53 -5.92
C THR A 289 29.48 -0.97 -4.65
N VAL A 290 28.42 -0.17 -4.79
CA VAL A 290 27.55 0.20 -3.67
C VAL A 290 26.69 -1.01 -3.33
N THR A 291 26.73 -1.42 -2.06
CA THR A 291 26.01 -2.60 -1.57
C THR A 291 24.49 -2.43 -1.76
N ASP A 292 23.78 -3.49 -2.14
CA ASP A 292 22.33 -3.46 -2.36
C ASP A 292 21.57 -2.91 -1.14
N HIS A 293 21.94 -3.36 0.05
CA HIS A 293 21.33 -2.89 1.29
C HIS A 293 21.48 -1.38 1.49
N TYR A 294 22.68 -0.83 1.24
CA TYR A 294 22.92 0.61 1.39
C TYR A 294 22.20 1.43 0.33
N HIS A 295 22.11 0.91 -0.90
CA HIS A 295 21.33 1.52 -1.97
C HIS A 295 19.84 1.55 -1.63
N TRP A 296 19.29 0.44 -1.13
CA TRP A 296 17.92 0.35 -0.65
C TRP A 296 17.62 1.36 0.47
N LEU A 297 18.50 1.51 1.47
CA LEU A 297 18.35 2.51 2.53
C LEU A 297 18.21 3.93 1.96
N ARG A 298 19.00 4.29 0.94
CA ARG A 298 18.91 5.61 0.30
C ARG A 298 17.66 5.78 -0.56
N LEU A 299 17.19 4.74 -1.24
CA LEU A 299 15.92 4.79 -1.96
C LEU A 299 14.73 4.95 -1.00
N ARG A 300 14.77 4.26 0.14
CA ARG A 300 13.76 4.41 1.20
C ARG A 300 13.80 5.81 1.83
N GLU A 301 14.98 6.41 1.96
CA GLU A 301 15.13 7.79 2.44
C GLU A 301 14.44 8.78 1.49
N LEU A 302 14.63 8.62 0.18
CA LEU A 302 13.96 9.44 -0.84
C LEU A 302 12.44 9.31 -0.78
N GLU A 303 11.94 8.09 -0.62
CA GLU A 303 10.52 7.81 -0.51
C GLU A 303 9.90 8.48 0.73
N LEU A 304 10.49 8.25 1.91
CA LEU A 304 10.02 8.84 3.16
C LEU A 304 10.10 10.36 3.14
N ALA A 305 11.19 10.93 2.60
CA ALA A 305 11.33 12.37 2.45
C ALA A 305 10.24 12.96 1.54
N SER A 306 9.91 12.31 0.42
CA SER A 306 8.83 12.75 -0.47
C SER A 306 7.47 12.70 0.22
N ARG A 307 7.17 11.64 0.97
CA ARG A 307 5.92 11.50 1.72
C ARG A 307 5.79 12.55 2.83
N HIS A 308 6.87 12.80 3.58
CA HIS A 308 6.89 13.83 4.62
C HIS A 308 6.66 15.22 4.02
N LEU A 309 7.30 15.56 2.89
CA LEU A 309 7.07 16.83 2.20
C LEU A 309 5.64 16.97 1.66
N GLN A 310 5.03 15.88 1.18
CA GLN A 310 3.61 15.86 0.80
C GLN A 310 2.69 16.13 2.00
N ALA A 311 2.94 15.46 3.13
CA ALA A 311 2.15 15.65 4.36
C ALA A 311 2.24 17.09 4.88
N VAL A 312 3.45 17.66 4.94
CA VAL A 312 3.66 19.07 5.34
C VAL A 312 3.01 20.04 4.36
N ALA A 313 3.06 19.77 3.06
CA ALA A 313 2.38 20.61 2.07
C ALA A 313 0.85 20.57 2.22
N ALA A 314 0.29 19.39 2.50
CA ALA A 314 -1.14 19.21 2.77
C ALA A 314 -1.57 19.94 4.04
N GLU A 315 -0.81 19.82 5.13
CA GLU A 315 -1.05 20.56 6.38
C GLU A 315 -1.05 22.08 6.14
N LYS A 316 -0.04 22.59 5.42
CA LYS A 316 0.06 24.02 5.10
C LYS A 316 -1.08 24.51 4.22
N GLU A 317 -1.63 23.67 3.35
CA GLU A 317 -2.83 23.99 2.57
C GLU A 317 -4.06 24.09 3.48
N LEU A 318 -4.29 23.09 4.34
CA LEU A 318 -5.40 23.08 5.30
C LEU A 318 -5.38 24.28 6.27
N ASP A 319 -4.20 24.66 6.77
CA ASP A 319 -4.05 25.84 7.63
C ASP A 319 -4.31 27.15 6.86
N ARG A 320 -3.85 27.26 5.62
CA ARG A 320 -4.15 28.41 4.75
C ARG A 320 -5.65 28.54 4.49
N GLU A 321 -6.33 27.43 4.22
CA GLU A 321 -7.79 27.37 4.04
C GLU A 321 -8.51 27.80 5.31
N ARG A 322 -8.19 27.21 6.47
CA ARG A 322 -8.81 27.56 7.76
C ARG A 322 -8.65 29.05 8.08
N ARG A 323 -7.48 29.63 7.80
CA ARG A 323 -7.25 31.08 7.97
C ARG A 323 -7.99 31.92 6.95
N ALA A 324 -8.24 31.42 5.75
CA ALA A 324 -9.06 32.11 4.75
C ALA A 324 -10.54 32.10 5.16
N GLU A 325 -11.07 30.95 5.55
CA GLU A 325 -12.44 30.78 6.07
C GLU A 325 -12.70 31.71 7.27
N LEU A 326 -11.79 31.72 8.24
CA LEU A 326 -11.93 32.59 9.42
C LEU A 326 -11.90 34.09 9.06
N ARG A 327 -11.09 34.48 8.06
CA ARG A 327 -11.06 35.87 7.57
C ARG A 327 -12.36 36.22 6.85
N GLU A 328 -12.90 35.31 6.05
CA GLU A 328 -14.16 35.51 5.34
C GLU A 328 -15.34 35.62 6.32
N GLN A 329 -15.42 34.74 7.31
CA GLN A 329 -16.44 34.80 8.37
C GLN A 329 -16.38 36.14 9.12
N ARG A 330 -15.18 36.58 9.53
CA ARG A 330 -15.00 37.87 10.21
C ARG A 330 -15.34 39.07 9.32
N ALA A 331 -15.01 38.99 8.03
CA ALA A 331 -15.35 40.05 7.07
C ALA A 331 -16.87 40.17 6.92
N LEU A 332 -17.57 39.04 6.78
CA LEU A 332 -19.03 38.98 6.71
C LEU A 332 -19.68 39.51 8.00
N GLU A 333 -19.23 39.06 9.17
CA GLU A 333 -19.75 39.56 10.45
C GLU A 333 -19.56 41.07 10.59
N ALA A 334 -18.40 41.59 10.16
CA ALA A 334 -18.14 43.03 10.16
C ALA A 334 -18.99 43.79 9.14
N GLU A 335 -19.26 43.21 7.97
CA GLU A 335 -20.14 43.78 6.93
C GLU A 335 -21.57 43.91 7.46
N ILE A 336 -22.16 42.81 7.96
CA ILE A 336 -23.50 42.79 8.55
C ILE A 336 -23.61 43.79 9.71
N LYS A 337 -22.58 43.83 10.58
CA LYS A 337 -22.56 44.75 11.71
C LYS A 337 -22.54 46.22 11.27
N ARG A 338 -21.70 46.58 10.29
CA ARG A 338 -21.61 47.96 9.78
C ARG A 338 -22.93 48.41 9.16
N GLU A 339 -23.58 47.51 8.42
CA GLU A 339 -24.86 47.80 7.81
C GLU A 339 -25.95 48.01 8.85
N LYS A 340 -26.00 47.16 9.87
CA LYS A 340 -26.91 47.34 11.00
C LYS A 340 -26.67 48.68 11.72
N GLU A 341 -25.42 49.05 11.98
CA GLU A 341 -25.08 50.34 12.59
C GLU A 341 -25.49 51.54 11.71
N ARG A 342 -25.51 51.38 10.38
CA ARG A 342 -25.99 52.41 9.43
C ARG A 342 -27.50 52.56 9.54
N LEU A 343 -28.25 51.46 9.43
CA LEU A 343 -29.70 51.43 9.54
C LEU A 343 -30.18 51.94 10.91
N GLU A 344 -29.49 51.58 12.01
CA GLU A 344 -29.83 52.09 13.35
C GLU A 344 -29.66 53.61 13.49
N LYS A 345 -28.66 54.21 12.83
CA LYS A 345 -28.48 55.66 12.81
C LYS A 345 -29.56 56.36 11.98
N GLU A 346 -29.91 55.80 10.84
CA GLU A 346 -31.01 56.29 10.00
C GLU A 346 -32.34 56.21 10.75
N ARG A 347 -32.63 55.07 11.38
CA ARG A 347 -33.79 54.87 12.26
C ARG A 347 -33.87 55.93 13.35
N ALA A 348 -32.77 56.20 14.06
CA ALA A 348 -32.71 57.23 15.08
C ALA A 348 -32.94 58.64 14.51
N HIS A 349 -32.45 58.93 13.30
CA HIS A 349 -32.69 60.20 12.63
C HIS A 349 -34.17 60.40 12.29
N TYR A 350 -34.82 59.39 11.71
CA TYR A 350 -36.25 59.45 11.39
C TYR A 350 -37.12 59.56 12.64
N LEU A 351 -36.83 58.81 13.70
CA LEU A 351 -37.53 58.91 14.98
C LEU A 351 -37.49 60.34 15.55
N ASN A 352 -36.32 60.96 15.56
CA ASN A 352 -36.17 62.34 16.03
C ASN A 352 -36.91 63.35 15.15
N SER A 353 -36.89 63.16 13.83
CA SER A 353 -37.59 64.03 12.87
C SER A 353 -39.12 63.91 13.00
N ILE A 354 -39.64 62.69 13.14
CA ILE A 354 -41.07 62.42 13.40
C ILE A 354 -41.50 63.09 14.70
N GLN A 355 -40.70 62.96 15.77
CA GLN A 355 -41.03 63.58 17.05
C GLN A 355 -41.15 65.10 16.93
N ARG A 356 -40.20 65.75 16.25
CA ARG A 356 -40.25 67.21 16.01
C ARG A 356 -41.48 67.65 15.22
N LEU A 357 -41.87 66.89 14.19
CA LEU A 357 -43.05 67.20 13.37
C LEU A 357 -44.37 67.01 14.15
N ARG A 358 -44.43 65.98 15.00
CA ARG A 358 -45.55 65.77 15.93
C ARG A 358 -45.64 66.90 16.95
N ASP A 359 -44.51 67.34 17.50
CA ASP A 359 -44.45 68.46 18.45
C ASP A 359 -44.83 69.80 17.79
N SER A 360 -44.57 69.99 16.49
CA SER A 360 -44.99 71.17 15.73
C SER A 360 -46.43 71.10 15.19
N GLY A 361 -47.15 70.00 15.41
CA GLY A 361 -48.55 69.83 15.01
C GLY A 361 -48.79 69.43 13.55
N ASP A 362 -47.75 69.07 12.80
CA ASP A 362 -47.84 68.66 11.39
C ASP A 362 -47.93 67.13 11.28
N ALA A 363 -49.10 66.59 11.63
CA ALA A 363 -49.34 65.14 11.71
C ALA A 363 -49.21 64.43 10.36
N GLN A 364 -49.56 65.10 9.26
CA GLN A 364 -49.55 64.51 7.93
C GLN A 364 -48.12 64.27 7.42
N ALA A 365 -47.21 65.20 7.70
CA ALA A 365 -45.78 65.04 7.40
C ALA A 365 -45.12 63.98 8.30
N ALA A 366 -45.56 63.87 9.56
CA ALA A 366 -45.08 62.83 10.48
C ALA A 366 -45.47 61.42 10.03
N ASP A 367 -46.68 61.22 9.51
CA ASP A 367 -47.14 59.91 9.00
C ASP A 367 -46.38 59.46 7.75
N ALA A 368 -46.01 60.39 6.86
CA ALA A 368 -45.19 60.07 5.69
C ALA A 368 -43.79 59.56 6.08
N LEU A 369 -43.17 60.16 7.10
CA LEU A 369 -41.90 59.70 7.65
C LEU A 369 -42.03 58.40 8.46
N GLN A 370 -43.19 58.12 9.05
CA GLN A 370 -43.46 56.87 9.75
C GLN A 370 -43.40 55.67 8.79
N ALA A 371 -43.95 55.81 7.56
CA ALA A 371 -43.87 54.75 6.56
C ALA A 371 -42.43 54.44 6.13
N GLU A 372 -41.54 55.44 6.12
CA GLU A 372 -40.11 55.23 5.86
C GLU A 372 -39.41 54.55 7.04
N LEU A 373 -39.77 54.92 8.27
CA LEU A 373 -39.26 54.25 9.47
C LEU A 373 -39.66 52.77 9.52
N ASP A 374 -40.90 52.45 9.16
CA ASP A 374 -41.39 51.07 9.13
C ASP A 374 -40.66 50.23 8.07
N ARG A 375 -40.26 50.83 6.93
CA ARG A 375 -39.38 50.18 5.93
C ARG A 375 -38.01 49.85 6.54
N ILE A 376 -37.37 50.82 7.19
CA ILE A 376 -36.07 50.62 7.84
C ILE A 376 -36.16 49.56 8.96
N ASP A 377 -37.23 49.56 9.75
CA ASP A 377 -37.45 48.55 10.79
C ASP A 377 -37.62 47.13 10.20
N ALA A 378 -38.25 47.00 9.03
CA ALA A 378 -38.32 45.72 8.31
C ALA A 378 -36.94 45.26 7.79
N GLU A 379 -36.14 46.18 7.25
CA GLU A 379 -34.76 45.88 6.80
C GLU A 379 -33.85 45.45 7.96
N ILE A 380 -33.96 46.10 9.12
CA ILE A 380 -33.22 45.70 10.33
C ILE A 380 -33.65 44.30 10.79
N ALA A 381 -34.96 44.02 10.80
CA ALA A 381 -35.48 42.72 11.19
C ALA A 381 -34.99 41.60 10.25
N GLU A 382 -34.91 41.88 8.95
CA GLU A 382 -34.38 40.93 7.97
C GLU A 382 -32.87 40.70 8.15
N ALA A 383 -32.10 41.76 8.38
CA ALA A 383 -30.66 41.65 8.68
C ALA A 383 -30.41 40.83 9.97
N ASP A 384 -31.20 41.05 11.01
CA ASP A 384 -31.13 40.31 12.27
C ASP A 384 -31.54 38.84 12.11
N TYR A 385 -32.57 38.57 11.30
CA TYR A 385 -32.97 37.21 10.96
C TYR A 385 -31.83 36.45 10.28
N ARG A 386 -31.17 37.07 9.29
CA ARG A 386 -30.01 36.46 8.59
C ARG A 386 -28.79 36.29 9.50
N ALA A 387 -28.55 37.23 10.42
CA ALA A 387 -27.48 37.11 11.40
C ALA A 387 -27.73 35.95 12.38
N ALA A 388 -28.99 35.74 12.79
CA ALA A 388 -29.37 34.68 13.71
C ALA A 388 -29.46 33.30 13.04
N ASN A 389 -29.93 33.22 11.80
CA ASN A 389 -30.08 31.96 11.07
C ASN A 389 -28.88 31.69 10.14
N ILE A 390 -27.86 31.00 10.67
CA ILE A 390 -26.63 30.65 9.93
C ILE A 390 -26.91 29.80 8.67
N ARG A 391 -28.07 29.12 8.61
CA ARG A 391 -28.44 28.26 7.48
C ARG A 391 -29.05 29.04 6.31
N ALA A 392 -29.55 30.25 6.53
CA ALA A 392 -30.15 31.09 5.50
C ALA A 392 -29.08 31.80 4.66
N GLY A 393 -29.34 31.93 3.36
CA GLY A 393 -28.44 32.61 2.44
C GLY A 393 -28.85 32.44 0.98
N TYR A 394 -27.98 32.87 0.08
CA TYR A 394 -28.15 32.73 -1.36
C TYR A 394 -27.37 31.54 -1.89
N VAL A 395 -28.04 30.65 -2.61
CA VAL A 395 -27.39 29.60 -3.39
C VAL A 395 -27.11 30.15 -4.78
N TYR A 396 -25.89 29.94 -5.29
CA TYR A 396 -25.50 30.34 -6.62
C TYR A 396 -24.96 29.17 -7.44
N VAL A 397 -25.26 29.21 -8.74
CA VAL A 397 -24.69 28.33 -9.76
C VAL A 397 -24.07 29.22 -10.82
N ILE A 398 -22.76 29.12 -10.98
CA ILE A 398 -22.00 30.01 -11.87
C ILE A 398 -21.08 29.20 -12.79
N SER A 399 -20.78 29.70 -13.97
CA SER A 399 -19.80 29.10 -14.87
C SER A 399 -18.85 30.14 -15.45
N ASN A 400 -17.71 29.68 -15.95
CA ASN A 400 -16.77 30.52 -16.67
C ASN A 400 -16.15 29.70 -17.79
N ILE A 401 -16.72 29.84 -18.98
CA ILE A 401 -16.31 29.07 -20.17
C ILE A 401 -14.86 29.39 -20.53
N GLY A 402 -14.44 30.65 -20.42
CA GLY A 402 -13.09 31.05 -20.82
C GLY A 402 -11.98 30.52 -19.93
N ALA A 403 -12.26 30.25 -18.64
CA ALA A 403 -11.29 29.69 -17.69
C ALA A 403 -11.34 28.17 -17.57
N PHE A 404 -12.55 27.58 -17.59
CA PHE A 404 -12.75 26.15 -17.28
C PHE A 404 -13.31 25.31 -18.43
N GLY A 405 -13.68 25.95 -19.54
CA GLY A 405 -14.34 25.31 -20.67
C GLY A 405 -15.83 25.10 -20.46
N GLU A 406 -16.49 24.56 -21.49
CA GLU A 406 -17.93 24.26 -21.43
C GLU A 406 -18.25 23.10 -20.49
N GLY A 407 -19.44 23.16 -19.89
CA GLY A 407 -19.96 22.09 -19.02
C GLY A 407 -19.25 22.01 -17.67
N VAL A 408 -18.65 23.11 -17.20
CA VAL A 408 -18.11 23.23 -15.84
C VAL A 408 -18.87 24.31 -15.09
N VAL A 409 -19.41 23.94 -13.93
CA VAL A 409 -20.13 24.86 -13.03
C VAL A 409 -19.51 24.85 -11.64
N LYS A 410 -19.54 26.01 -10.96
CA LYS A 410 -19.35 26.12 -9.52
C LYS A 410 -20.71 26.26 -8.86
N ILE A 411 -20.93 25.44 -7.83
CA ILE A 411 -22.13 25.47 -7.00
C ILE A 411 -21.68 25.82 -5.59
N GLY A 412 -22.26 26.86 -5.00
CA GLY A 412 -21.99 27.22 -3.62
C GLY A 412 -23.05 28.14 -3.03
N MET A 413 -22.83 28.58 -1.80
CA MET A 413 -23.70 29.55 -1.14
C MET A 413 -22.95 30.78 -0.60
N THR A 414 -23.68 31.87 -0.40
CA THR A 414 -23.18 33.10 0.21
C THR A 414 -24.19 33.66 1.20
N ARG A 415 -23.68 34.22 2.30
CA ARG A 415 -24.47 34.90 3.33
C ARG A 415 -24.36 36.43 3.24
N ARG A 416 -23.70 36.93 2.21
CA ARG A 416 -23.56 38.38 2.00
C ARG A 416 -24.90 39.04 1.77
N LEU A 417 -24.97 40.31 2.14
CA LEU A 417 -26.12 41.17 1.88
C LEU A 417 -26.32 41.31 0.37
N GLU A 418 -25.24 41.59 -0.35
CA GLU A 418 -25.20 41.69 -1.81
C GLU A 418 -24.54 40.43 -2.42
N PRO A 419 -25.32 39.42 -2.84
CA PRO A 419 -24.76 38.16 -3.33
C PRO A 419 -23.91 38.32 -4.60
N MET A 420 -24.19 39.32 -5.44
CA MET A 420 -23.42 39.60 -6.65
C MET A 420 -21.99 40.08 -6.36
N ASP A 421 -21.75 40.72 -5.21
CA ASP A 421 -20.40 41.11 -4.79
C ASP A 421 -19.52 39.88 -4.58
N ARG A 422 -20.07 38.82 -3.97
CA ARG A 422 -19.34 37.55 -3.81
C ARG A 422 -18.96 36.93 -5.15
N ILE A 423 -19.87 36.94 -6.13
CA ILE A 423 -19.61 36.37 -7.46
C ILE A 423 -18.49 37.15 -8.17
N ARG A 424 -18.49 38.48 -8.08
CA ARG A 424 -17.42 39.33 -8.63
C ARG A 424 -16.07 39.07 -7.98
N GLU A 425 -16.02 38.95 -6.65
CA GLU A 425 -14.78 38.63 -5.93
C GLU A 425 -14.19 37.26 -6.33
N LEU A 426 -15.06 36.26 -6.57
CA LEU A 426 -14.62 34.95 -7.04
C LEU A 426 -13.98 35.03 -8.43
N GLY A 427 -14.44 35.96 -9.27
CA GLY A 427 -13.88 36.25 -10.59
C GLY A 427 -12.53 36.95 -10.54
N ASP A 428 -12.44 38.05 -9.77
CA ASP A 428 -11.27 38.95 -9.77
C ASP A 428 -9.97 38.31 -9.29
N ALA A 429 -10.06 37.35 -8.36
CA ALA A 429 -8.87 36.86 -7.67
C ALA A 429 -8.06 35.81 -8.45
N SER A 430 -8.65 35.13 -9.46
CA SER A 430 -8.07 33.86 -9.92
C SER A 430 -8.43 33.41 -11.34
N VAL A 431 -9.27 34.13 -12.10
CA VAL A 431 -9.68 33.75 -13.46
C VAL A 431 -9.62 34.92 -14.44
N PRO A 432 -9.36 34.67 -15.73
CA PRO A 432 -9.20 35.74 -16.74
C PRO A 432 -10.50 36.42 -17.19
N PHE A 433 -11.65 35.80 -16.92
CA PHE A 433 -12.97 36.31 -17.31
C PHE A 433 -13.92 36.30 -16.12
N THR A 434 -14.98 37.11 -16.16
CA THR A 434 -16.02 37.11 -15.14
C THR A 434 -16.86 35.83 -15.19
N PHE A 435 -17.61 35.54 -14.12
CA PHE A 435 -18.50 34.40 -14.05
C PHE A 435 -19.88 34.73 -14.63
N ASP A 436 -20.41 33.84 -15.46
CA ASP A 436 -21.81 33.82 -15.87
C ASP A 436 -22.67 33.22 -14.75
N VAL A 437 -23.77 33.88 -14.41
CA VAL A 437 -24.71 33.42 -13.38
C VAL A 437 -25.84 32.62 -14.02
N HIS A 438 -25.96 31.35 -13.64
CA HIS A 438 -27.05 30.47 -14.07
C HIS A 438 -28.22 30.48 -13.11
N ALA A 439 -27.94 30.54 -11.81
CA ALA A 439 -28.95 30.65 -10.78
C ALA A 439 -28.42 31.47 -9.62
N LEU A 440 -29.29 32.29 -9.05
CA LEU A 440 -29.06 32.99 -7.80
C LEU A 440 -30.39 33.15 -7.08
N PHE A 441 -30.58 32.46 -5.97
CA PHE A 441 -31.84 32.52 -5.22
C PHE A 441 -31.62 32.41 -3.72
N PHE A 442 -32.48 33.08 -2.97
CA PHE A 442 -32.48 33.03 -1.51
C PHE A 442 -33.15 31.75 -0.99
N SER A 443 -32.65 31.21 0.11
CA SER A 443 -33.27 30.11 0.85
C SER A 443 -33.02 30.24 2.35
N ASP A 444 -34.02 29.89 3.16
CA ASP A 444 -33.90 29.80 4.62
C ASP A 444 -32.98 28.66 5.08
N ASP A 445 -32.70 27.69 4.20
CA ASP A 445 -31.78 26.57 4.42
C ASP A 445 -30.90 26.32 3.18
N ALA A 446 -30.14 27.34 2.81
CA ALA A 446 -29.18 27.30 1.71
C ALA A 446 -28.12 26.20 1.90
N VAL A 447 -27.72 25.92 3.15
CA VAL A 447 -26.75 24.87 3.50
C VAL A 447 -27.24 23.49 3.05
N THR A 448 -28.51 23.17 3.28
CA THR A 448 -29.07 21.86 2.89
C THR A 448 -29.15 21.71 1.38
N ILE A 449 -29.54 22.78 0.67
CA ILE A 449 -29.63 22.78 -0.79
C ILE A 449 -28.24 22.60 -1.41
N GLU A 450 -27.25 23.35 -0.92
CA GLU A 450 -25.86 23.22 -1.35
C GLU A 450 -25.34 21.79 -1.12
N ALA A 451 -25.50 21.26 0.10
CA ALA A 451 -25.04 19.93 0.46
C ALA A 451 -25.74 18.83 -0.38
N MET A 452 -27.01 19.02 -0.71
CA MET A 452 -27.75 18.14 -1.61
C MET A 452 -27.13 18.14 -3.01
N LEU A 453 -26.92 19.31 -3.62
CA LEU A 453 -26.33 19.41 -4.96
C LEU A 453 -24.90 18.86 -5.01
N HIS A 454 -24.12 19.12 -3.96
CA HIS A 454 -22.76 18.62 -3.80
C HIS A 454 -22.68 17.10 -3.70
N ARG A 455 -23.69 16.47 -3.10
CA ARG A 455 -23.82 15.01 -2.99
C ARG A 455 -24.27 14.42 -4.33
N GLU A 456 -25.27 15.02 -4.96
CA GLU A 456 -25.79 14.61 -6.27
C GLU A 456 -24.67 14.58 -7.33
N PHE A 457 -23.86 15.64 -7.38
CA PHE A 457 -22.78 15.77 -8.36
C PHE A 457 -21.40 15.33 -7.85
N ALA A 458 -21.32 14.58 -6.74
CA ALA A 458 -20.05 14.18 -6.14
C ALA A 458 -19.13 13.42 -7.12
N GLN A 459 -19.72 12.57 -7.97
CA GLN A 459 -18.99 11.80 -8.99
C GLN A 459 -18.43 12.69 -10.11
N GLN A 460 -19.05 13.84 -10.38
CA GLN A 460 -18.68 14.79 -11.42
C GLN A 460 -17.77 15.92 -10.92
N ARG A 461 -17.37 15.92 -9.63
CA ARG A 461 -16.37 16.89 -9.11
C ARG A 461 -15.07 16.86 -9.92
N LEU A 462 -14.58 18.03 -10.31
CA LEU A 462 -13.28 18.19 -10.97
C LEU A 462 -12.12 17.92 -10.01
N ASN A 463 -12.18 18.47 -8.80
CA ASN A 463 -11.15 18.23 -7.79
C ASN A 463 -11.53 17.06 -6.88
N LYS A 464 -10.85 15.92 -7.05
CA LYS A 464 -11.03 14.72 -6.21
C LYS A 464 -10.17 14.71 -4.94
N VAL A 465 -9.16 15.57 -4.89
CA VAL A 465 -8.22 15.65 -3.76
C VAL A 465 -8.73 16.62 -2.69
N ASN A 466 -9.32 17.74 -3.11
CA ASN A 466 -9.86 18.76 -2.23
C ASN A 466 -11.36 18.98 -2.53
N PRO A 467 -12.26 18.36 -1.74
CA PRO A 467 -13.70 18.47 -1.96
C PRO A 467 -14.26 19.86 -1.63
N ARG A 468 -13.53 20.75 -0.94
CA ARG A 468 -13.96 22.14 -0.72
C ARG A 468 -13.91 22.99 -2.00
N ARG A 469 -13.24 22.51 -3.05
CA ARG A 469 -13.22 23.15 -4.38
C ARG A 469 -14.38 22.62 -5.21
N GLU A 470 -15.51 23.31 -5.11
CA GLU A 470 -16.82 22.88 -5.59
C GLU A 470 -17.06 23.15 -7.08
N PHE A 471 -16.14 22.70 -7.92
CA PHE A 471 -16.32 22.73 -9.37
C PHE A 471 -16.73 21.34 -9.88
N PHE A 472 -17.75 21.31 -10.72
CA PHE A 472 -18.38 20.09 -11.21
C PHE A 472 -18.47 20.11 -12.73
N ARG A 473 -18.21 18.96 -13.35
CA ARG A 473 -18.34 18.78 -14.80
C ARG A 473 -19.78 18.38 -15.14
N VAL A 474 -20.67 19.37 -15.07
CA VAL A 474 -22.13 19.24 -15.18
C VAL A 474 -22.65 20.43 -15.98
N ARG A 475 -23.66 20.20 -16.83
CA ARG A 475 -24.32 21.29 -17.56
C ARG A 475 -25.31 22.03 -16.65
N PRO A 476 -25.49 23.36 -16.79
CA PRO A 476 -26.45 24.11 -16.00
C PRO A 476 -27.86 23.49 -16.01
N GLN A 477 -28.30 22.96 -17.15
CA GLN A 477 -29.57 22.25 -17.30
C GLN A 477 -29.76 21.11 -16.28
N GLN A 478 -28.71 20.31 -16.03
CA GLN A 478 -28.77 19.18 -15.11
C GLN A 478 -28.87 19.66 -13.65
N VAL A 479 -28.29 20.82 -13.33
CA VAL A 479 -28.43 21.43 -12.00
C VAL A 479 -29.86 21.92 -11.78
N LEU A 480 -30.50 22.49 -12.81
CA LEU A 480 -31.91 22.87 -12.76
C LEU A 480 -32.83 21.65 -12.58
N GLU A 481 -32.55 20.56 -13.29
CA GLU A 481 -33.29 19.29 -13.14
C GLU A 481 -33.22 18.78 -11.69
N ALA A 482 -32.03 18.73 -11.09
CA ALA A 482 -31.83 18.33 -9.70
C ALA A 482 -32.57 19.25 -8.71
N LEU A 483 -32.52 20.57 -8.90
CA LEU A 483 -33.27 21.52 -8.07
C LEU A 483 -34.78 21.31 -8.15
N THR A 484 -35.29 21.02 -9.35
CA THR A 484 -36.72 20.79 -9.61
C THR A 484 -37.19 19.49 -8.98
N GLU A 485 -36.41 18.41 -9.10
CA GLU A 485 -36.71 17.11 -8.49
C GLU A 485 -36.83 17.19 -6.97
N HIS A 486 -35.97 17.99 -6.34
CA HIS A 486 -36.00 18.26 -4.91
C HIS A 486 -37.00 19.35 -4.47
N LYS A 487 -37.87 19.81 -5.38
CA LYS A 487 -38.93 20.81 -5.13
C LYS A 487 -38.41 22.14 -4.58
N VAL A 488 -37.22 22.56 -5.02
CA VAL A 488 -36.68 23.88 -4.68
C VAL A 488 -37.29 24.91 -5.63
N SER A 489 -37.98 25.91 -5.07
CA SER A 489 -38.56 27.01 -5.85
C SER A 489 -37.46 27.96 -6.33
N VAL A 490 -37.05 27.81 -7.59
CA VAL A 490 -36.11 28.73 -8.25
C VAL A 490 -36.91 29.70 -9.12
N LEU A 491 -36.78 31.01 -8.86
CA LEU A 491 -37.51 32.07 -9.57
C LEU A 491 -36.97 32.30 -10.98
N GLU A 492 -35.63 32.33 -11.13
CA GLU A 492 -34.96 32.57 -12.40
C GLU A 492 -33.77 31.62 -12.56
N PHE A 493 -33.73 30.91 -13.69
CA PHE A 493 -32.62 30.03 -14.06
C PHE A 493 -32.26 30.21 -15.53
N THR A 494 -31.00 30.54 -15.80
CA THR A 494 -30.46 30.70 -17.16
C THR A 494 -29.64 29.47 -17.53
N THR A 495 -30.07 28.75 -18.55
CA THR A 495 -29.43 27.48 -18.96
C THR A 495 -28.22 27.69 -19.87
N HIS A 496 -28.11 28.86 -20.50
CA HIS A 496 -27.01 29.25 -21.38
C HIS A 496 -26.09 30.29 -20.72
N ALA A 497 -24.77 30.12 -20.84
CA ALA A 497 -23.79 31.12 -20.41
C ALA A 497 -23.57 32.14 -21.55
N ALA A 498 -23.70 33.43 -21.24
CA ALA A 498 -23.51 34.51 -22.21
C ALA A 498 -22.03 34.68 -22.58
N ALA A 499 -21.13 34.54 -21.60
CA ALA A 499 -19.68 34.55 -21.80
C ALA A 499 -19.21 35.71 -22.69
N ASP A 500 -19.78 36.90 -22.49
CA ASP A 500 -19.62 38.04 -23.41
C ASP A 500 -18.15 38.44 -23.55
N ASP A 501 -17.44 38.60 -22.43
CA ASP A 501 -16.01 38.96 -22.41
C ASP A 501 -15.15 37.94 -23.19
N PHE A 502 -15.45 36.65 -23.02
CA PHE A 502 -14.73 35.57 -23.71
C PHE A 502 -15.02 35.57 -25.21
N ARG A 503 -16.28 35.70 -25.61
CA ARG A 503 -16.71 35.71 -27.02
C ARG A 503 -16.21 36.96 -27.75
N MET A 504 -16.17 38.11 -27.08
CA MET A 504 -15.57 39.33 -27.61
C MET A 504 -14.05 39.21 -27.78
N SER A 505 -13.38 38.45 -26.92
CA SER A 505 -11.94 38.19 -27.03
C SER A 505 -11.60 37.22 -28.17
N TRP A 506 -12.55 36.39 -28.60
CA TRP A 506 -12.39 35.42 -29.70
C TRP A 506 -13.53 35.48 -30.75
N PRO A 507 -13.64 36.57 -31.55
CA PRO A 507 -14.76 36.78 -32.46
C PRO A 507 -14.89 35.75 -33.60
N SER A 508 -13.81 35.02 -33.92
CA SER A 508 -13.77 34.05 -35.03
C SER A 508 -13.98 32.58 -34.62
N GLY A 509 -14.45 32.33 -33.39
CA GLY A 509 -14.68 30.97 -32.90
C GLY A 509 -13.40 30.31 -32.39
N TYR A 510 -13.37 30.01 -31.10
CA TYR A 510 -12.43 29.05 -30.54
C TYR A 510 -12.85 27.66 -31.05
N SER A 511 -12.05 27.02 -31.90
CA SER A 511 -12.31 25.64 -32.34
C SER A 511 -12.16 24.71 -31.13
N SER A 512 -13.29 24.26 -30.58
CA SER A 512 -13.32 23.30 -29.46
C SER A 512 -13.24 21.84 -29.90
N GLU A 513 -13.08 21.56 -31.20
CA GLU A 513 -12.84 20.20 -31.68
C GLU A 513 -11.36 19.83 -31.50
N PRO A 514 -11.03 18.73 -30.78
CA PRO A 514 -9.73 18.12 -30.92
C PRO A 514 -9.60 17.64 -32.37
N ASP A 515 -8.58 18.12 -33.06
CA ASP A 515 -8.29 17.79 -34.44
C ASP A 515 -7.90 16.30 -34.57
N ASP A 516 -8.91 15.43 -34.62
CA ASP A 516 -8.76 13.98 -34.78
C ASP A 516 -8.55 13.59 -36.26
N THR A 517 -8.16 14.56 -37.10
CA THR A 517 -7.90 14.35 -38.53
C THR A 517 -6.44 13.99 -38.82
N ALA A 518 -5.53 14.09 -37.85
CA ALA A 518 -4.14 13.63 -38.02
C ALA A 518 -3.96 12.11 -37.92
N ALA A 519 -4.95 11.35 -37.43
CA ALA A 519 -4.85 9.90 -37.23
C ALA A 519 -5.45 9.04 -38.36
N ARG A 520 -6.02 9.65 -39.42
CA ARG A 520 -6.70 8.93 -40.52
C ARG A 520 -6.01 8.99 -41.90
N ALA A 521 -4.77 9.44 -41.96
CA ALA A 521 -3.96 9.41 -43.19
C ALA A 521 -2.93 8.26 -43.26
N ALA A 522 -3.09 7.20 -42.46
CA ALA A 522 -2.32 5.96 -42.60
C ALA A 522 -3.22 4.84 -43.19
N GLY A 523 -3.66 5.04 -44.44
CA GLY A 523 -4.16 3.94 -45.26
C GLY A 523 -3.01 3.05 -45.74
N PRO A 524 -3.19 1.72 -45.82
CA PRO A 524 -2.11 0.80 -46.20
C PRO A 524 -1.98 0.78 -47.72
N GLY A 525 -0.83 1.20 -48.23
CA GLY A 525 -0.54 1.13 -49.66
C GLY A 525 0.90 1.52 -49.98
N GLY A 526 1.80 0.55 -49.93
CA GLY A 526 2.96 0.57 -50.84
C GLY A 526 2.64 -0.26 -52.08
N PRO A 527 3.55 -0.35 -53.07
CA PRO A 527 4.73 0.48 -53.33
C PRO A 527 4.71 1.03 -54.78
N ASP A 528 5.56 2.03 -55.11
CA ASP A 528 6.32 1.93 -56.36
C ASP A 528 7.53 2.86 -56.46
N HIS A 529 8.53 2.34 -57.15
CA HIS A 529 9.84 2.91 -57.46
C HIS A 529 9.78 4.30 -58.13
N LEU A 530 10.79 5.15 -57.85
CA LEU A 530 11.77 5.63 -58.84
C LEU A 530 12.69 6.71 -58.23
N LEU A 531 14.00 6.52 -58.46
CA LEU A 531 15.10 7.43 -58.14
C LEU A 531 14.94 8.80 -58.83
N PRO A 532 15.69 9.82 -58.37
CA PRO A 532 16.58 10.44 -59.33
C PRO A 532 18.00 10.68 -58.81
N SER A 533 18.93 10.44 -59.71
CA SER A 533 20.33 10.82 -59.69
C SER A 533 20.50 12.34 -59.56
N ARG A 534 21.27 12.79 -58.56
CA ARG A 534 22.53 13.54 -58.73
C ARG A 534 23.12 13.93 -57.37
#